data_AF-A0A3B0YAB6-F1
#
_entry.id   AF-A0A3B0YAB6-F1
#
_cell.length_a   1.000
_cell.length_b   1.000
_cell.length_c   1.000
_cell.angle_alpha   90.00
_cell.angle_beta   90.00
_cell.angle_gamma   90.00
#
_symmetry.space_group_name_H-M   'P 1'
#
loop_
_entity.id
_entity.type
_entity.pdbx_description
1 polymer ?
#
loop_
_entity_poly.entity_id
_entity_poly.type
_entity_poly.pdbx_seq_one_letter_code
_entity_poly.pdbx_strand_id
1 'polypeptide(L)'
;TEILTMDTVYARPSRVGDYHKNRIRVRALMSNKNVSIIIVDDMQFSRVVVQAALKKAGFSNIRVASSAEQALLMLDEKHADVVLADWIMPKMDGLELTDIIRQRDEELGVYTAIILFTAQEGIEPLVEAFNRGVDDYISKPPNPHELAARVNAAARIASLQNDLLETSHQLEDTIRHLEEMALTDPLTGVGNRRLLSRQLEYHLLDASARHGGVCFVMLDIDHFKKINDAHGHDVGDEVLVGFSRRIRRTVRPTDLVARMGGEEFGIIMHYTRAENFRHSTLERLLLSINQRPFKTSVGDLNVTASIGVCFYRGEGEQPSVQNLMKCADEKLYEAKANGRNRITF
;
A
#
# COMPACT_ATOMS: atom_id res chain seq x y z
N THR A 1 -3.32 42.32 -31.46
CA THR A 1 -3.37 41.14 -32.33
C THR A 1 -2.74 40.00 -31.56
N GLU A 2 -3.63 39.18 -31.01
CA GLU A 2 -3.52 37.83 -30.44
C GLU A 2 -2.29 37.42 -29.59
N ILE A 3 -2.62 37.25 -28.32
CA ILE A 3 -1.91 36.53 -27.26
C ILE A 3 -2.30 35.05 -27.40
N LEU A 4 -1.32 34.16 -27.61
CA LEU A 4 -1.56 32.72 -27.68
C LEU A 4 -1.67 32.12 -26.27
N THR A 5 -2.83 31.54 -26.00
CA THR A 5 -3.22 30.82 -24.78
C THR A 5 -2.58 29.43 -24.73
N MET A 6 -1.94 29.12 -23.59
CA MET A 6 -1.61 27.75 -23.19
C MET A 6 -2.86 27.09 -22.59
N ASP A 7 -3.45 26.13 -23.31
CA ASP A 7 -4.41 25.19 -22.75
C ASP A 7 -3.78 23.81 -22.59
N THR A 8 -3.80 23.34 -21.33
CA THR A 8 -3.24 22.06 -20.90
C THR A 8 -4.39 21.05 -20.89
N VAL A 9 -4.43 20.15 -21.88
CA VAL A 9 -5.45 19.07 -21.93
C VAL A 9 -4.95 17.89 -21.11
N TYR A 10 -5.45 17.76 -19.88
CA TYR A 10 -5.37 16.53 -19.09
C TYR A 10 -6.30 15.46 -19.70
N ALA A 11 -5.74 14.49 -20.41
CA ALA A 11 -6.45 13.27 -20.80
C ALA A 11 -6.53 12.31 -19.61
N ARG A 12 -7.75 11.92 -19.23
CA ARG A 12 -8.05 10.90 -18.20
C ARG A 12 -7.69 9.49 -18.72
N PRO A 13 -7.03 8.61 -17.94
CA PRO A 13 -6.96 7.19 -18.29
C PRO A 13 -8.28 6.50 -17.94
N SER A 14 -8.80 5.76 -18.92
CA SER A 14 -10.07 5.07 -18.88
C SER A 14 -9.90 3.65 -18.34
N ARG A 15 -10.67 3.31 -17.30
CA ARG A 15 -11.19 1.98 -16.89
C ARG A 15 -10.26 0.76 -17.09
N VAL A 16 -9.52 0.42 -16.02
CA VAL A 16 -8.66 -0.77 -15.88
C VAL A 16 -9.46 -2.06 -15.53
N GLY A 17 -10.76 -1.97 -15.23
CA GLY A 17 -11.53 -3.05 -14.60
C GLY A 17 -11.90 -4.26 -15.48
N ASP A 18 -12.07 -4.09 -16.80
CA ASP A 18 -12.62 -5.16 -17.66
C ASP A 18 -11.56 -6.01 -18.39
N TYR A 19 -10.30 -5.60 -18.37
CA TYR A 19 -9.22 -6.33 -19.05
C TYR A 19 -8.66 -7.51 -18.23
N HIS A 20 -8.88 -7.58 -16.91
CA HIS A 20 -8.18 -8.54 -16.03
C HIS A 20 -8.92 -9.87 -15.85
N LYS A 21 -10.26 -9.89 -15.86
CA LYS A 21 -11.04 -11.13 -15.71
C LYS A 21 -10.81 -12.14 -16.84
N ASN A 22 -10.44 -11.66 -18.03
CA ASN A 22 -10.17 -12.52 -19.19
C ASN A 22 -8.75 -13.13 -19.22
N ARG A 23 -7.78 -12.60 -18.45
CA ARG A 23 -6.39 -13.14 -18.45
C ARG A 23 -6.24 -14.40 -17.58
N ILE A 24 -6.89 -14.43 -16.41
CA ILE A 24 -6.81 -15.54 -15.45
C ILE A 24 -7.27 -16.85 -16.08
N ARG A 25 -8.34 -16.81 -16.89
CA ARG A 25 -8.92 -18.01 -17.51
C ARG A 25 -8.17 -18.53 -18.74
N VAL A 26 -7.28 -17.71 -19.33
CA VAL A 26 -6.55 -18.06 -20.56
C VAL A 26 -5.14 -18.60 -20.27
N ARG A 27 -4.50 -18.21 -19.15
CA ARG A 27 -3.14 -18.67 -18.80
C ARG A 27 -3.06 -20.11 -18.25
N ALA A 28 -4.11 -20.59 -17.59
CA ALA A 28 -4.17 -21.95 -17.02
C ALA A 28 -4.09 -23.08 -18.08
N LEU A 29 -4.19 -22.73 -19.36
CA LEU A 29 -3.95 -23.61 -20.50
C LEU A 29 -2.94 -22.93 -21.45
N MET A 30 -1.75 -22.59 -20.98
CA MET A 30 -0.67 -22.22 -21.90
C MET A 30 -0.45 -23.39 -22.86
N SER A 31 -0.91 -23.23 -24.10
CA SER A 31 -0.39 -23.99 -25.23
C SER A 31 1.12 -23.78 -25.24
N ASN A 32 1.91 -24.86 -25.41
CA ASN A 32 3.39 -24.83 -25.51
C ASN A 32 3.92 -23.70 -26.42
N LYS A 33 3.09 -23.14 -27.30
CA LYS A 33 3.41 -22.07 -28.25
C LYS A 33 3.80 -20.74 -27.60
N ASN A 34 3.31 -20.39 -26.41
CA ASN A 34 3.47 -19.02 -25.85
C ASN A 34 4.50 -18.87 -24.72
N VAL A 35 5.13 -19.95 -24.26
CA VAL A 35 6.19 -19.89 -23.22
C VAL A 35 7.35 -19.04 -23.74
N SER A 36 7.72 -18.00 -22.98
CA SER A 36 8.84 -17.09 -23.25
C SER A 36 10.13 -17.71 -22.75
N ILE A 37 11.00 -18.12 -23.68
CA ILE A 37 12.24 -18.83 -23.36
C ILE A 37 13.43 -17.97 -23.75
N ILE A 38 14.44 -17.87 -22.89
CA ILE A 38 15.77 -17.36 -23.25
C ILE A 38 16.75 -18.54 -23.20
N ILE A 39 17.55 -18.71 -24.26
CA ILE A 39 18.67 -19.64 -24.29
C ILE A 39 19.97 -18.84 -24.18
N VAL A 40 20.85 -19.19 -23.25
CA VAL A 40 22.12 -18.53 -22.96
C VAL A 40 23.23 -19.57 -23.05
N ASP A 41 24.14 -19.40 -23.99
CA ASP A 41 25.30 -20.28 -24.18
C ASP A 41 26.31 -19.48 -25.02
N ASP A 42 27.61 -19.57 -24.79
CA ASP A 42 28.62 -18.82 -25.55
C ASP A 42 28.87 -19.42 -26.94
N MET A 43 28.67 -20.73 -27.09
CA MET A 43 28.83 -21.47 -28.34
C MET A 43 27.61 -21.29 -29.26
N GLN A 44 27.83 -20.67 -30.43
CA GLN A 44 26.77 -20.47 -31.44
C GLN A 44 26.12 -21.79 -31.87
N PHE A 45 26.91 -22.85 -32.04
CA PHE A 45 26.40 -24.16 -32.43
C PHE A 45 25.40 -24.72 -31.40
N SER A 46 25.74 -24.65 -30.10
CA SER A 46 24.87 -25.10 -29.01
C SER A 46 23.52 -24.38 -29.02
N ARG A 47 23.53 -23.04 -29.12
CA ARG A 47 22.31 -22.22 -29.22
C ARG A 47 21.41 -22.64 -30.38
N VAL A 48 22.00 -22.92 -31.55
CA VAL A 48 21.24 -23.34 -32.74
C VAL A 48 20.59 -24.72 -32.54
N VAL A 49 21.32 -25.67 -31.95
CA VAL A 49 20.79 -27.02 -31.69
C VAL A 49 19.63 -26.98 -30.68
N VAL A 50 19.81 -26.31 -29.54
CA VAL A 50 18.77 -26.17 -28.50
C VAL A 50 17.55 -25.44 -29.06
N GLN A 51 17.75 -24.34 -29.78
CA GLN A 51 16.67 -23.59 -30.40
C GLN A 51 15.89 -24.44 -31.42
N ALA A 52 16.57 -25.22 -32.26
CA ALA A 52 15.92 -26.10 -33.23
C ALA A 52 15.10 -27.21 -32.55
N ALA A 53 15.62 -27.80 -31.49
CA ALA A 53 14.92 -28.81 -30.70
C ALA A 53 13.61 -28.26 -30.09
N LEU A 54 13.67 -27.08 -29.47
CA LEU A 54 12.50 -26.42 -28.89
C LEU A 54 11.48 -25.98 -29.95
N LYS A 55 11.94 -25.44 -31.09
CA LYS A 55 11.04 -25.11 -32.21
C LYS A 55 10.30 -26.35 -32.73
N LYS A 56 10.99 -27.49 -32.87
CA LYS A 56 10.38 -28.76 -33.27
C LYS A 56 9.37 -29.27 -32.24
N ALA A 57 9.60 -29.00 -30.95
CA ALA A 57 8.66 -29.30 -29.87
C ALA A 57 7.46 -28.32 -29.78
N GLY A 58 7.43 -27.28 -30.62
CA GLY A 58 6.30 -26.36 -30.75
C GLY A 58 6.44 -25.04 -29.99
N PHE A 59 7.59 -24.77 -29.37
CA PHE A 59 7.86 -23.47 -28.74
C PHE A 59 8.17 -22.41 -29.79
N SER A 60 7.50 -21.25 -29.71
CA SER A 60 7.62 -20.19 -30.74
C SER A 60 8.27 -18.91 -30.23
N ASN A 61 8.16 -18.61 -28.93
CA ASN A 61 8.72 -17.40 -28.31
C ASN A 61 10.08 -17.70 -27.66
N ILE A 62 11.11 -17.84 -28.50
CA ILE A 62 12.48 -18.18 -28.07
C ILE A 62 13.44 -17.04 -28.43
N ARG A 63 14.12 -16.50 -27.43
CA ARG A 63 15.23 -15.56 -27.55
C ARG A 63 16.54 -16.26 -27.24
N VAL A 64 17.63 -15.77 -27.82
CA VAL A 64 18.97 -16.37 -27.71
C VAL A 64 19.97 -15.28 -27.36
N ALA A 65 20.78 -15.53 -26.33
CA ALA A 65 21.84 -14.67 -25.85
C ALA A 65 23.18 -15.42 -25.92
N SER A 66 24.24 -14.73 -26.35
CA SER A 66 25.61 -15.28 -26.42
C SER A 66 26.41 -15.08 -25.13
N SER A 67 25.86 -14.39 -24.14
CA SER A 67 26.46 -14.21 -22.83
C SER A 67 25.38 -13.93 -21.78
N ALA A 68 25.75 -14.08 -20.51
CA ALA A 68 24.87 -13.79 -19.38
C ALA A 68 24.43 -12.31 -19.35
N GLU A 69 25.32 -11.36 -19.67
CA GLU A 69 24.99 -9.93 -19.69
C GLU A 69 23.93 -9.60 -20.74
N GLN A 70 24.03 -10.24 -21.92
CA GLN A 70 23.01 -10.09 -22.95
C GLN A 70 21.67 -10.68 -22.51
N ALA A 71 21.67 -11.81 -21.79
CA ALA A 71 20.46 -12.41 -21.25
C ALA A 71 19.77 -11.49 -20.23
N LEU A 72 20.54 -10.85 -19.34
CA LEU A 72 20.04 -9.88 -18.38
C LEU A 72 19.40 -8.67 -19.06
N LEU A 73 20.03 -8.11 -20.10
CA LEU A 73 19.43 -7.03 -20.91
C LEU A 73 18.10 -7.46 -21.55
N MET A 74 18.03 -8.69 -22.05
CA MET A 74 16.79 -9.22 -22.61
C MET A 74 15.68 -9.38 -21.56
N LEU A 75 16.03 -9.78 -20.33
CA LEU A 75 15.08 -9.89 -19.22
C LEU A 75 14.53 -8.51 -18.83
N ASP A 76 15.37 -7.48 -18.83
CA ASP A 76 14.98 -6.09 -18.55
C ASP A 76 14.01 -5.53 -19.60
N GLU A 77 14.21 -5.87 -20.87
CA GLU A 77 13.28 -5.48 -21.94
C GLU A 77 11.95 -6.24 -21.87
N LYS A 78 12.00 -7.55 -21.57
CA LYS A 78 10.83 -8.42 -21.52
C LYS A 78 11.09 -9.66 -20.69
N HIS A 79 10.17 -9.93 -19.75
CA HIS A 79 10.17 -11.13 -18.91
C HIS A 79 10.28 -12.44 -19.71
N ALA A 80 10.96 -13.43 -19.12
CA ALA A 80 11.03 -14.81 -19.61
C ALA A 80 10.38 -15.75 -18.60
N ASP A 81 9.64 -16.74 -19.07
CA ASP A 81 9.09 -17.78 -18.18
C ASP A 81 10.16 -18.83 -17.84
N VAL A 82 11.08 -19.09 -18.79
CA VAL A 82 12.19 -20.04 -18.62
C VAL A 82 13.49 -19.48 -19.19
N VAL A 83 14.57 -19.60 -18.44
CA VAL A 83 15.95 -19.37 -18.88
C VAL A 83 16.68 -20.71 -18.93
N LEU A 84 17.21 -21.03 -20.09
CA LEU A 84 18.09 -22.17 -20.31
C LEU A 84 19.52 -21.63 -20.43
N ALA A 85 20.38 -21.89 -19.45
CA ALA A 85 21.73 -21.33 -19.46
C ALA A 85 22.79 -22.42 -19.45
N ASP A 86 23.89 -22.20 -20.17
CA ASP A 86 25.09 -23.01 -19.97
C ASP A 86 25.65 -22.75 -18.58
N TRP A 87 26.14 -23.81 -17.94
CA TRP A 87 26.79 -23.68 -16.65
C TRP A 87 28.08 -22.89 -16.77
N ILE A 88 28.92 -23.22 -17.75
CA ILE A 88 30.25 -22.63 -17.91
C ILE A 88 30.18 -21.61 -19.04
N MET A 89 30.35 -20.33 -18.71
CA MET A 89 30.40 -19.25 -19.68
C MET A 89 31.52 -18.26 -19.33
N PRO A 90 32.13 -17.56 -20.30
CA PRO A 90 33.12 -16.53 -20.02
C PRO A 90 32.51 -15.36 -19.21
N LYS A 91 33.32 -14.78 -18.32
CA LYS A 91 33.03 -13.62 -17.45
C LYS A 91 32.00 -13.85 -16.35
N MET A 92 30.85 -14.44 -16.68
CA MET A 92 29.78 -14.71 -15.75
C MET A 92 29.21 -16.09 -16.05
N ASP A 93 29.28 -16.98 -15.07
CA ASP A 93 28.81 -18.35 -15.23
C ASP A 93 27.28 -18.47 -15.04
N GLY A 94 26.72 -19.66 -15.30
CA GLY A 94 25.28 -19.88 -15.20
C GLY A 94 24.72 -19.75 -13.79
N LEU A 95 25.54 -19.97 -12.75
CA LEU A 95 25.13 -19.81 -11.37
C LEU A 95 25.15 -18.35 -10.93
N GLU A 96 26.17 -17.58 -11.32
CA GLU A 96 26.22 -16.14 -11.11
C GLU A 96 25.05 -15.43 -11.82
N LEU A 97 24.73 -15.86 -13.05
CA LEU A 97 23.52 -15.42 -13.74
C LEU A 97 22.25 -15.76 -12.93
N THR A 98 22.18 -16.96 -12.35
CA THR A 98 21.05 -17.40 -11.54
C THR A 98 20.84 -16.49 -10.33
N ASP A 99 21.90 -16.19 -9.58
CA ASP A 99 21.81 -15.30 -8.41
C ASP A 99 21.25 -13.92 -8.79
N ILE A 100 21.72 -13.35 -9.91
CA ILE A 100 21.26 -12.03 -10.38
C ILE A 100 19.79 -12.09 -10.80
N ILE A 101 19.37 -13.15 -11.50
CA ILE A 101 17.96 -13.32 -11.88
C ILE A 101 17.09 -13.45 -10.63
N ARG A 102 17.51 -14.24 -9.63
CA ARG A 102 16.76 -14.42 -8.38
C ARG A 102 16.59 -13.12 -7.61
N GLN A 103 17.65 -12.32 -7.51
CA GLN A 103 17.57 -11.00 -6.88
C GLN A 103 16.58 -10.08 -7.62
N ARG A 104 16.64 -10.04 -8.96
CA ARG A 104 15.72 -9.21 -9.77
C ARG A 104 14.28 -9.69 -9.70
N ASP A 105 14.08 -11.00 -9.71
CA ASP A 105 12.76 -11.64 -9.58
C ASP A 105 12.11 -11.23 -8.25
N GLU A 106 12.86 -11.25 -7.13
CA GLU A 106 12.40 -10.78 -5.83
C GLU A 106 12.03 -9.29 -5.83
N GLU A 107 12.88 -8.43 -6.40
CA GLU A 107 12.63 -6.98 -6.48
C GLU A 107 11.40 -6.63 -7.34
N LEU A 108 11.17 -7.40 -8.41
CA LEU A 108 10.07 -7.20 -9.35
C LEU A 108 8.78 -7.95 -8.96
N GLY A 109 8.85 -8.85 -7.98
CA GLY A 109 7.74 -9.71 -7.58
C GLY A 109 7.30 -10.66 -8.68
N VAL A 110 8.26 -11.21 -9.42
CA VAL A 110 8.06 -12.20 -10.49
C VAL A 110 8.95 -13.41 -10.24
N TYR A 111 8.78 -14.45 -11.05
CA TYR A 111 9.62 -15.64 -10.99
C TYR A 111 9.90 -16.19 -12.38
N THR A 112 11.19 -16.39 -12.65
CA THR A 112 11.73 -16.95 -13.88
C THR A 112 12.27 -18.35 -13.59
N ALA A 113 11.80 -19.41 -14.26
CA ALA A 113 12.38 -20.73 -14.05
C ALA A 113 13.75 -20.84 -14.74
N ILE A 114 14.75 -21.43 -14.08
CA ILE A 114 16.13 -21.52 -14.58
C ILE A 114 16.54 -22.98 -14.67
N ILE A 115 16.95 -23.40 -15.86
CA ILE A 115 17.49 -24.73 -16.12
C ILE A 115 18.92 -24.60 -16.64
N LEU A 116 19.87 -25.28 -15.99
CA LEU A 116 21.27 -25.25 -16.40
C LEU A 116 21.65 -26.45 -17.29
N PHE A 117 22.45 -26.21 -18.32
CA PHE A 117 23.11 -27.29 -19.05
C PHE A 117 24.43 -27.67 -18.38
N THR A 118 24.64 -28.96 -18.10
CA THR A 118 25.86 -29.45 -17.44
C THR A 118 26.57 -30.50 -18.30
N ALA A 119 27.90 -30.48 -18.26
CA ALA A 119 28.76 -31.56 -18.78
C ALA A 119 29.42 -32.37 -17.64
N GLN A 120 29.19 -31.99 -16.37
CA GLN A 120 29.82 -32.62 -15.22
C GLN A 120 29.01 -33.83 -14.71
N GLU A 121 29.73 -34.89 -14.36
CA GLU A 121 29.22 -36.05 -13.62
C GLU A 121 29.55 -35.89 -12.12
N GLY A 122 28.62 -36.26 -11.23
CA GLY A 122 28.81 -36.23 -9.77
C GLY A 122 27.77 -35.37 -9.04
N ILE A 123 27.39 -35.77 -7.83
CA ILE A 123 26.21 -35.21 -7.11
C ILE A 123 26.49 -33.84 -6.47
N GLU A 124 27.73 -33.57 -6.07
CA GLU A 124 28.06 -32.38 -5.26
C GLU A 124 27.83 -31.04 -5.97
N PRO A 125 28.23 -30.83 -7.25
CA PRO A 125 27.95 -29.59 -7.97
C PRO A 125 26.45 -29.34 -8.14
N LEU A 126 25.65 -30.40 -8.29
CA LEU A 126 24.20 -30.28 -8.48
C LEU A 126 23.50 -29.76 -7.22
N VAL A 127 23.93 -30.23 -6.05
CA VAL A 127 23.37 -29.77 -4.76
C VAL A 127 23.59 -28.27 -4.60
N GLU A 128 24.78 -27.78 -4.95
CA GLU A 128 25.10 -26.36 -4.89
C GLU A 128 24.23 -25.51 -5.85
N ALA A 129 23.97 -26.00 -7.06
CA ALA A 129 23.06 -25.32 -8.00
C ALA A 129 21.64 -25.15 -7.43
N PHE A 130 21.07 -26.20 -6.84
CA PHE A 130 19.74 -26.12 -6.24
C PHE A 130 19.71 -25.14 -5.07
N ASN A 131 20.77 -25.11 -4.24
CA ASN A 131 20.88 -24.16 -3.13
C ASN A 131 20.94 -22.69 -3.60
N ARG A 132 21.44 -22.44 -4.81
CA ARG A 132 21.47 -21.11 -5.44
C ARG A 132 20.19 -20.77 -6.23
N GLY A 133 19.17 -21.64 -6.16
CA GLY A 133 17.86 -21.37 -6.75
C GLY A 133 17.72 -21.77 -8.23
N VAL A 134 18.60 -22.63 -8.74
CA VAL A 134 18.39 -23.33 -10.02
C VAL A 134 17.23 -24.32 -9.86
N ASP A 135 16.34 -24.39 -10.85
CA ASP A 135 15.14 -25.23 -10.76
C ASP A 135 15.33 -26.63 -11.34
N ASP A 136 16.22 -26.77 -12.32
CA ASP A 136 16.54 -28.05 -12.92
C ASP A 136 17.88 -28.00 -13.68
N TYR A 137 18.36 -29.15 -14.15
CA TYR A 137 19.51 -29.24 -15.03
C TYR A 137 19.32 -30.28 -16.14
N ILE A 138 20.09 -30.13 -17.22
CA ILE A 138 20.07 -31.04 -18.37
C ILE A 138 21.51 -31.36 -18.79
N SER A 139 21.83 -32.64 -18.94
CA SER A 139 23.15 -33.07 -19.41
C SER A 139 23.36 -32.73 -20.89
N LYS A 140 24.58 -32.29 -21.24
CA LYS A 140 24.99 -32.09 -22.65
C LYS A 140 25.49 -33.42 -23.25
N PRO A 141 25.10 -33.77 -24.49
CA PRO A 141 24.15 -33.07 -25.36
C PRO A 141 22.69 -33.35 -24.97
N PRO A 142 21.79 -32.33 -25.01
CA PRO A 142 20.42 -32.49 -24.54
C PRO A 142 19.59 -33.37 -25.48
N ASN A 143 18.85 -34.33 -24.92
CA ASN A 143 17.83 -35.07 -25.67
C ASN A 143 16.64 -34.14 -25.97
N PRO A 144 16.20 -33.99 -27.25
CA PRO A 144 15.10 -33.08 -27.59
C PRO A 144 13.78 -33.35 -26.87
N HIS A 145 13.46 -34.61 -26.59
CA HIS A 145 12.23 -34.99 -25.88
C HIS A 145 12.32 -34.64 -24.39
N GLU A 146 13.47 -34.90 -23.77
CA GLU A 146 13.73 -34.54 -22.37
C GLU A 146 13.72 -33.02 -22.18
N LEU A 147 14.44 -32.29 -23.04
CA LEU A 147 14.49 -30.84 -23.03
C LEU A 147 13.08 -30.22 -23.09
N ALA A 148 12.25 -30.69 -24.02
CA ALA A 148 10.88 -30.21 -24.14
C ALA A 148 10.03 -30.54 -22.90
N ALA A 149 10.20 -31.72 -22.31
CA ALA A 149 9.45 -32.13 -21.12
C ALA A 149 9.82 -31.26 -19.90
N ARG A 150 11.11 -31.01 -19.68
CA ARG A 150 11.62 -30.20 -18.56
C ARG A 150 11.26 -28.72 -18.71
N VAL A 151 11.39 -28.15 -19.92
CA VAL A 151 10.95 -26.78 -20.18
C VAL A 151 9.45 -26.61 -19.92
N ASN A 152 8.62 -27.57 -20.33
CA ASN A 152 7.19 -27.51 -20.04
C ASN A 152 6.90 -27.62 -18.53
N ALA A 153 7.67 -28.43 -17.78
CA ALA A 153 7.53 -28.52 -16.34
C ALA A 153 7.93 -27.21 -15.64
N ALA A 154 9.10 -26.67 -15.99
CA ALA A 154 9.60 -25.39 -15.50
C ALA A 154 8.64 -24.24 -15.81
N ALA A 155 8.13 -24.16 -17.04
CA ALA A 155 7.16 -23.14 -17.43
C ALA A 155 5.84 -23.22 -16.64
N ARG A 156 5.37 -24.44 -16.32
CA ARG A 156 4.19 -24.61 -15.45
C ARG A 156 4.46 -24.14 -14.03
N ILE A 157 5.62 -24.48 -13.47
CA ILE A 157 6.03 -24.02 -12.14
C ILE A 157 6.12 -22.50 -12.12
N ALA A 158 6.79 -21.90 -13.10
CA ALA A 158 6.91 -20.45 -13.20
C ALA A 158 5.56 -19.76 -13.32
N SER A 159 4.63 -20.29 -14.13
CA SER A 159 3.27 -19.76 -14.21
C SER A 159 2.56 -19.80 -12.86
N LEU A 160 2.61 -20.93 -12.15
CA LEU A 160 1.95 -21.08 -10.86
C LEU A 160 2.54 -20.17 -9.79
N GLN A 161 3.87 -20.01 -9.75
CA GLN A 161 4.51 -19.10 -8.81
C GLN A 161 4.17 -17.64 -9.10
N ASN A 162 4.19 -17.24 -10.37
CA ASN A 162 3.79 -15.88 -10.76
C ASN A 162 2.31 -15.61 -10.44
N ASP A 163 1.42 -16.58 -10.66
CA ASP A 163 0.00 -16.45 -10.29
C ASP A 163 -0.18 -16.30 -8.77
N LEU A 164 0.64 -17.00 -7.97
CA LEU A 164 0.64 -16.89 -6.51
C LEU A 164 1.14 -15.51 -6.05
N LEU A 165 2.26 -15.02 -6.61
CA LEU A 165 2.82 -13.69 -6.32
C LEU A 165 1.80 -12.60 -6.66
N GLU A 166 1.18 -12.67 -7.84
CA GLU A 166 0.14 -11.73 -8.25
C GLU A 166 -1.06 -11.73 -7.28
N THR A 167 -1.52 -12.91 -6.88
CA THR A 167 -2.63 -13.06 -5.92
C THR A 167 -2.26 -12.51 -4.55
N SER A 168 -1.02 -12.73 -4.08
CA SER A 168 -0.53 -12.21 -2.80
C SER A 168 -0.54 -10.68 -2.78
N HIS A 169 -0.01 -10.04 -3.82
CA HIS A 169 -0.01 -8.58 -3.93
C HIS A 169 -1.44 -8.01 -3.95
N GLN A 170 -2.36 -8.64 -4.69
CA GLN A 170 -3.76 -8.22 -4.72
C GLN A 170 -4.43 -8.33 -3.34
N LEU A 171 -4.11 -9.38 -2.59
CA LEU A 171 -4.66 -9.58 -1.25
C LEU A 171 -4.14 -8.51 -0.28
N GLU A 172 -2.84 -8.19 -0.32
CA GLU A 172 -2.24 -7.14 0.50
C GLU A 172 -2.87 -5.76 0.23
N ASP A 173 -3.04 -5.39 -1.03
CA ASP A 173 -3.69 -4.13 -1.40
C ASP A 173 -5.16 -4.10 -0.96
N THR A 174 -5.86 -5.24 -1.06
CA THR A 174 -7.24 -5.37 -0.59
C THR A 174 -7.32 -5.20 0.93
N ILE A 175 -6.42 -5.82 1.68
CA ILE A 175 -6.34 -5.68 3.14
C ILE A 175 -6.07 -4.22 3.50
N ARG A 176 -5.09 -3.57 2.86
CA ARG A 176 -4.77 -2.16 3.09
C ARG A 176 -5.99 -1.26 2.87
N HIS A 177 -6.72 -1.48 1.77
CA HIS A 177 -7.91 -0.71 1.47
C HIS A 177 -9.06 -0.95 2.48
N LEU A 178 -9.26 -2.20 2.90
CA LEU A 178 -10.23 -2.55 3.95
C LEU A 178 -9.86 -1.89 5.29
N GLU A 179 -8.58 -1.84 5.63
CA GLU A 179 -8.10 -1.16 6.83
C GLU A 179 -8.36 0.35 6.79
N GLU A 180 -8.06 1.00 5.67
CA GLU A 180 -8.35 2.43 5.45
C GLU A 180 -9.84 2.73 5.61
N MET A 181 -10.70 1.98 4.91
CA MET A 181 -12.16 2.13 5.01
C MET A 181 -12.66 1.88 6.43
N ALA A 182 -12.04 0.96 7.15
CA ALA A 182 -12.46 0.62 8.50
C ALA A 182 -11.90 1.54 9.58
N LEU A 183 -10.98 2.46 9.26
CA LEU A 183 -10.34 3.39 10.23
C LEU A 183 -10.58 4.87 9.95
N THR A 184 -11.10 5.22 8.78
CA THR A 184 -11.42 6.60 8.42
C THR A 184 -12.93 6.82 8.36
N ASP A 185 -13.35 8.08 8.53
CA ASP A 185 -14.73 8.50 8.27
C ASP A 185 -14.88 8.83 6.77
N PRO A 186 -15.82 8.20 6.04
CA PRO A 186 -15.90 8.32 4.59
C PRO A 186 -16.29 9.71 4.10
N LEU A 187 -17.00 10.50 4.92
CA LEU A 187 -17.41 11.86 4.56
C LEU A 187 -16.24 12.84 4.73
N THR A 188 -15.61 12.82 5.89
CA THR A 188 -14.66 13.88 6.29
C THR A 188 -13.21 13.52 6.03
N GLY A 189 -12.89 12.25 5.79
CA GLY A 189 -11.54 11.73 5.57
C GLY A 189 -10.63 11.73 6.79
N VAL A 190 -11.11 12.16 7.96
CA VAL A 190 -10.37 12.04 9.22
C VAL A 190 -10.55 10.64 9.82
N GLY A 191 -9.90 10.34 10.95
CA GLY A 191 -10.11 9.06 11.64
C GLY A 191 -11.58 8.83 12.00
N ASN A 192 -12.00 7.59 12.13
CA ASN A 192 -13.29 7.26 12.74
C ASN A 192 -13.14 6.95 14.22
N ARG A 193 -14.27 6.72 14.89
CA ARG A 193 -14.32 6.33 16.31
C ARG A 193 -13.41 5.14 16.65
N ARG A 194 -13.31 4.15 15.77
CA ARG A 194 -12.48 2.95 15.97
C ARG A 194 -10.99 3.30 16.00
N LEU A 195 -10.53 4.13 15.06
CA LEU A 195 -9.14 4.60 15.04
C LEU A 195 -8.83 5.43 16.30
N LEU A 196 -9.74 6.32 16.70
CA LEU A 196 -9.57 7.15 17.88
C LEU A 196 -9.44 6.31 19.16
N SER A 197 -10.34 5.34 19.38
CA SER A 197 -10.25 4.49 20.58
C SER A 197 -8.94 3.71 20.64
N ARG A 198 -8.50 3.14 19.50
CA ARG A 198 -7.24 2.39 19.41
C ARG A 198 -6.02 3.27 19.70
N GLN A 199 -5.97 4.47 19.12
CA GLN A 199 -4.85 5.39 19.32
C GLN A 199 -4.85 6.01 20.72
N LEU A 200 -6.03 6.24 21.31
CA LEU A 200 -6.14 6.75 22.67
C LEU A 200 -5.61 5.73 23.69
N GLU A 201 -5.95 4.45 23.51
CA GLU A 201 -5.42 3.36 24.33
C GLU A 201 -3.89 3.29 24.27
N TYR A 202 -3.33 3.34 23.06
CA TYR A 202 -1.88 3.34 22.85
C TYR A 202 -1.19 4.52 23.55
N HIS A 203 -1.70 5.75 23.37
CA HIS A 203 -1.09 6.93 23.97
C HIS A 203 -1.23 6.98 25.49
N LEU A 204 -2.32 6.45 26.05
CA LEU A 204 -2.49 6.34 27.50
C LEU A 204 -1.47 5.39 28.13
N LEU A 205 -1.23 4.25 27.48
CA LEU A 205 -0.21 3.29 27.91
C LEU A 205 1.20 3.90 27.83
N ASP A 206 1.54 4.55 26.71
CA ASP A 206 2.85 5.19 26.52
C ASP A 206 3.09 6.31 27.55
N ALA A 207 2.07 7.14 27.82
CA ALA A 207 2.15 8.21 28.79
C ALA A 207 2.31 7.71 30.22
N SER A 208 1.61 6.62 30.61
CA SER A 208 1.77 6.00 31.93
C SER A 208 3.17 5.39 32.11
N ALA A 209 3.72 4.77 31.06
CA ALA A 209 5.06 4.16 31.11
C ALA A 209 6.19 5.21 31.14
N ARG A 210 6.03 6.34 30.45
CA ARG A 210 7.10 7.32 30.20
C ARG A 210 6.89 8.67 30.91
N HIS A 211 5.89 8.78 31.77
CA HIS A 211 5.50 10.02 32.45
C HIS A 211 5.23 11.17 31.44
N GLY A 212 4.54 10.82 30.34
CA GLY A 212 4.09 11.75 29.31
C GLY A 212 2.71 12.34 29.61
N GLY A 213 2.11 13.08 28.67
CA GLY A 213 0.78 13.64 28.80
C GLY A 213 -0.13 13.32 27.61
N VAL A 214 -1.40 13.04 27.87
CA VAL A 214 -2.43 12.83 26.84
C VAL A 214 -3.59 13.80 27.08
N CYS A 215 -3.84 14.68 26.11
CA CYS A 215 -5.01 15.53 26.09
C CYS A 215 -6.03 14.94 25.12
N PHE A 216 -7.20 14.61 25.66
CA PHE A 216 -8.36 14.23 24.88
C PHE A 216 -9.35 15.38 24.81
N VAL A 217 -9.77 15.71 23.60
CA VAL A 217 -10.67 16.82 23.32
C VAL A 217 -11.89 16.27 22.60
N MET A 218 -13.07 16.53 23.13
CA MET A 218 -14.34 16.28 22.47
C MET A 218 -14.92 17.59 21.96
N LEU A 219 -15.35 17.62 20.70
CA LEU A 219 -15.96 18.77 20.05
C LEU A 219 -17.33 18.39 19.51
N ASP A 220 -18.26 19.33 19.57
CA ASP A 220 -19.58 19.21 18.95
C ASP A 220 -19.96 20.54 18.29
N ILE A 221 -20.49 20.44 17.07
CA ILE A 221 -20.93 21.61 16.31
C ILE A 221 -22.23 22.15 16.90
N ASP A 222 -22.19 23.38 17.38
CA ASP A 222 -23.35 24.00 18.01
C ASP A 222 -24.50 24.17 17.02
N HIS A 223 -25.70 23.74 17.44
CA HIS A 223 -26.93 23.88 16.67
C HIS A 223 -26.88 23.22 15.27
N PHE A 224 -26.06 22.18 15.07
CA PHE A 224 -25.93 21.51 13.77
C PHE A 224 -27.27 21.01 13.20
N LYS A 225 -28.15 20.47 14.04
CA LYS A 225 -29.51 20.08 13.62
C LYS A 225 -30.28 21.22 12.96
N LYS A 226 -30.17 22.46 13.45
CA LYS A 226 -30.84 23.62 12.84
C LYS A 226 -30.30 23.94 11.45
N ILE A 227 -29.01 23.68 11.20
CA ILE A 227 -28.39 23.85 9.88
C ILE A 227 -29.00 22.84 8.91
N ASN A 228 -29.07 21.57 9.31
CA ASN A 228 -29.69 20.51 8.50
C ASN A 228 -31.18 20.79 8.23
N ASP A 229 -31.92 21.18 9.26
CA ASP A 229 -33.36 21.46 9.14
C ASP A 229 -33.63 22.68 8.23
N ALA A 230 -32.73 23.67 8.20
CA ALA A 230 -32.90 24.89 7.40
C ALA A 230 -32.37 24.78 5.97
N HIS A 231 -31.31 24.01 5.74
CA HIS A 231 -30.56 24.01 4.47
C HIS A 231 -30.39 22.62 3.84
N GLY A 232 -30.86 21.56 4.49
CA GLY A 232 -30.73 20.18 4.03
C GLY A 232 -29.42 19.51 4.47
N HIS A 233 -29.39 18.18 4.37
CA HIS A 233 -28.26 17.36 4.80
C HIS A 233 -27.00 17.57 3.96
N ASP A 234 -27.13 17.85 2.67
CA ASP A 234 -25.98 18.10 1.78
C ASP A 234 -25.15 19.31 2.26
N VAL A 235 -25.83 20.38 2.69
CA VAL A 235 -25.17 21.56 3.28
C VAL A 235 -24.54 21.24 4.63
N GLY A 236 -25.21 20.42 5.44
CA GLY A 236 -24.63 19.88 6.69
C GLY A 236 -23.33 19.12 6.44
N ASP A 237 -23.29 18.29 5.41
CA ASP A 237 -22.12 17.53 5.00
C ASP A 237 -20.97 18.44 4.54
N GLU A 238 -21.27 19.50 3.78
CA GLU A 238 -20.29 20.53 3.43
C GLU A 238 -19.70 21.21 4.68
N VAL A 239 -20.53 21.52 5.67
CA VAL A 239 -20.09 22.08 6.96
C VAL A 239 -19.18 21.09 7.69
N LEU A 240 -19.54 19.80 7.77
CA LEU A 240 -18.74 18.77 8.42
C LEU A 240 -17.36 18.60 7.77
N VAL A 241 -17.31 18.59 6.43
CA VAL A 241 -16.07 18.53 5.66
C VAL A 241 -15.23 19.79 5.84
N GLY A 242 -15.86 20.96 5.85
CA GLY A 242 -15.18 22.23 6.14
C GLY A 242 -14.61 22.27 7.56
N PHE A 243 -15.39 21.77 8.53
CA PHE A 243 -15.03 21.69 9.94
C PHE A 243 -13.83 20.78 10.16
N SER A 244 -13.85 19.57 9.61
CA SER A 244 -12.76 18.60 9.73
C SER A 244 -11.44 19.15 9.17
N ARG A 245 -11.48 19.79 7.99
CA ARG A 245 -10.30 20.43 7.37
C ARG A 245 -9.75 21.56 8.22
N ARG A 246 -10.62 22.32 8.87
CA ARG A 246 -10.23 23.47 9.69
C ARG A 246 -9.55 23.01 10.98
N ILE A 247 -10.13 22.05 11.70
CA ILE A 247 -9.52 21.51 12.92
C ILE A 247 -8.18 20.81 12.60
N ARG A 248 -8.11 20.06 11.50
CA ARG A 248 -6.88 19.35 11.05
C ARG A 248 -5.72 20.31 10.74
N ARG A 249 -6.01 21.53 10.27
CA ARG A 249 -4.99 22.57 10.01
C ARG A 249 -4.52 23.31 11.26
N THR A 250 -5.32 23.30 12.33
CA THR A 250 -5.00 24.04 13.57
C THR A 250 -4.18 23.21 14.57
N VAL A 251 -4.32 21.88 14.51
CA VAL A 251 -3.58 20.90 15.32
C VAL A 251 -2.28 20.46 14.62
N ARG A 252 -1.39 19.80 15.35
CA ARG A 252 -0.10 19.34 14.81
C ARG A 252 -0.33 18.13 13.89
N PRO A 253 0.58 17.86 12.93
CA PRO A 253 0.52 16.64 12.11
C PRO A 253 0.55 15.34 12.94
N THR A 254 1.17 15.39 14.12
CA THR A 254 1.26 14.29 15.09
C THR A 254 0.00 14.09 15.93
N ASP A 255 -0.93 15.04 15.90
CA ASP A 255 -2.19 14.94 16.63
C ASP A 255 -3.21 14.16 15.78
N LEU A 256 -4.02 13.33 16.45
CA LEU A 256 -5.09 12.59 15.77
C LEU A 256 -6.36 13.42 15.79
N VAL A 257 -7.02 13.53 14.64
CA VAL A 257 -8.38 14.05 14.52
C VAL A 257 -9.26 12.91 14.03
N ALA A 258 -10.43 12.75 14.65
CA ALA A 258 -11.41 11.77 14.23
C ALA A 258 -12.85 12.27 14.39
N ARG A 259 -13.75 11.75 13.56
CA ARG A 259 -15.20 11.94 13.70
C ARG A 259 -15.78 10.76 14.47
N MET A 260 -16.50 11.08 15.54
CA MET A 260 -17.03 10.08 16.49
C MET A 260 -18.41 9.58 16.08
N GLY A 261 -19.18 10.45 15.41
CA GLY A 261 -20.52 10.20 14.88
C GLY A 261 -21.26 11.52 14.75
N GLY A 262 -22.19 11.64 13.79
CA GLY A 262 -22.98 12.87 13.60
C GLY A 262 -22.11 14.11 13.47
N GLU A 263 -22.30 15.08 14.36
CA GLU A 263 -21.57 16.34 14.49
C GLU A 263 -20.42 16.33 15.51
N GLU A 264 -20.10 15.17 16.07
CA GLU A 264 -19.10 15.02 17.13
C GLU A 264 -17.72 14.65 16.57
N PHE A 265 -16.70 15.35 17.04
CA PHE A 265 -15.30 15.12 16.71
C PHE A 265 -14.47 14.91 17.97
N GLY A 266 -13.45 14.06 17.86
CA GLY A 266 -12.46 13.85 18.91
C GLY A 266 -11.06 14.18 18.42
N ILE A 267 -10.24 14.74 19.30
CA ILE A 267 -8.83 15.03 19.04
C ILE A 267 -7.99 14.44 20.15
N ILE A 268 -6.89 13.76 19.77
CA ILE A 268 -5.87 13.27 20.69
C ILE A 268 -4.61 14.09 20.46
N MET A 269 -4.15 14.77 21.51
CA MET A 269 -2.85 15.45 21.52
C MET A 269 -1.94 14.77 22.54
N HIS A 270 -0.79 14.30 22.09
CA HIS A 270 0.20 13.64 22.96
C HIS A 270 1.39 14.56 23.25
N TYR A 271 1.96 14.41 24.44
CA TYR A 271 3.09 15.21 24.91
C TYR A 271 4.12 14.29 25.55
N THR A 272 5.38 14.40 25.13
CA THR A 272 6.50 13.66 25.75
C THR A 272 6.65 13.99 27.24
N ARG A 273 6.25 15.19 27.65
CA ARG A 273 6.22 15.66 29.03
C ARG A 273 4.90 16.37 29.30
N ALA A 274 4.24 16.04 30.40
CA ALA A 274 2.93 16.60 30.73
C ALA A 274 2.97 18.14 30.87
N GLU A 275 4.11 18.70 31.32
CA GLU A 275 4.34 20.15 31.43
C GLU A 275 4.31 20.89 30.09
N ASN A 276 4.40 20.20 28.94
CA ASN A 276 4.35 20.85 27.62
C ASN A 276 2.92 21.19 27.18
N PHE A 277 1.91 20.71 27.89
CA PHE A 277 0.53 21.07 27.63
C PHE A 277 0.28 22.57 27.85
N ARG A 278 -0.47 23.19 26.94
CA ARG A 278 -0.80 24.63 26.97
C ARG A 278 -2.26 24.82 26.56
N HIS A 279 -3.07 25.40 27.45
CA HIS A 279 -4.48 25.72 27.19
C HIS A 279 -4.68 26.61 25.95
N SER A 280 -3.72 27.47 25.63
CA SER A 280 -3.75 28.34 24.44
C SER A 280 -3.84 27.60 23.11
N THR A 281 -3.41 26.33 23.06
CA THR A 281 -3.59 25.48 21.86
C THR A 281 -5.06 25.23 21.55
N LEU A 282 -5.86 25.02 22.61
CA LEU A 282 -7.30 24.73 22.53
C LEU A 282 -8.10 26.02 22.31
N GLU A 283 -7.68 27.13 22.91
CA GLU A 283 -8.24 28.45 22.62
C GLU A 283 -8.05 28.82 21.15
N ARG A 284 -6.86 28.57 20.59
CA ARG A 284 -6.59 28.76 19.16
C ARG A 284 -7.48 27.86 18.30
N LEU A 285 -7.74 26.63 18.73
CA LEU A 285 -8.65 25.72 18.04
C LEU A 285 -10.06 26.30 17.97
N LEU A 286 -10.64 26.71 19.11
CA LEU A 286 -11.96 27.34 19.16
C LEU A 286 -12.03 28.63 18.33
N LEU A 287 -11.03 29.51 18.47
CA LEU A 287 -10.96 30.74 17.70
C LEU A 287 -10.89 30.47 16.20
N SER A 288 -10.12 29.48 15.77
CA SER A 288 -10.02 29.12 14.34
C SER A 288 -11.38 28.72 13.78
N ILE A 289 -12.20 27.98 14.55
CA ILE A 289 -13.55 27.58 14.17
C ILE A 289 -14.44 28.82 13.99
N ASN A 290 -14.42 29.75 14.94
CA ASN A 290 -15.33 30.90 14.97
C ASN A 290 -14.95 32.06 14.04
N GLN A 291 -13.68 32.22 13.71
CA GLN A 291 -13.17 33.45 13.06
C GLN A 291 -13.65 33.65 11.63
N ARG A 292 -13.96 32.58 10.89
CA ARG A 292 -14.34 32.68 9.47
C ARG A 292 -15.60 31.86 9.20
N PRO A 293 -16.55 32.36 8.40
CA PRO A 293 -17.66 31.54 7.94
C PRO A 293 -17.18 30.28 7.21
N PHE A 294 -18.01 29.24 7.20
CA PHE A 294 -17.84 28.07 6.35
C PHE A 294 -18.49 28.34 5.01
N LYS A 295 -17.70 28.19 3.93
CA LYS A 295 -18.21 28.35 2.57
C LYS A 295 -19.04 27.13 2.21
N THR A 296 -20.30 27.36 1.88
CA THR A 296 -21.24 26.31 1.45
C THR A 296 -21.93 26.71 0.15
N SER A 297 -22.64 25.76 -0.47
CA SER A 297 -23.46 25.96 -1.67
C SER A 297 -24.58 26.99 -1.49
N VAL A 298 -25.06 27.21 -0.25
CA VAL A 298 -26.07 28.22 0.10
C VAL A 298 -25.47 29.56 0.55
N GLY A 299 -24.14 29.69 0.52
CA GLY A 299 -23.39 30.87 0.94
C GLY A 299 -22.53 30.63 2.18
N ASP A 300 -22.16 31.71 2.85
CA ASP A 300 -21.28 31.68 4.02
C ASP A 300 -22.09 31.44 5.30
N LEU A 301 -21.81 30.35 6.02
CA LEU A 301 -22.47 30.01 7.28
C LEU A 301 -21.54 30.22 8.48
N ASN A 302 -22.02 30.93 9.50
CA ASN A 302 -21.34 31.06 10.77
C ASN A 302 -21.68 29.87 11.66
N VAL A 303 -20.64 29.14 12.08
CA VAL A 303 -20.76 27.93 12.88
C VAL A 303 -19.83 28.05 14.08
N THR A 304 -20.34 27.72 15.26
CA THR A 304 -19.57 27.65 16.51
C THR A 304 -19.47 26.21 16.99
N ALA A 305 -18.59 25.94 17.96
CA ALA A 305 -18.46 24.63 18.57
C ALA A 305 -18.32 24.73 20.09
N SER A 306 -18.86 23.73 20.77
CA SER A 306 -18.60 23.49 22.19
C SER A 306 -17.49 22.45 22.32
N ILE A 307 -16.61 22.62 23.32
CA ILE A 307 -15.43 21.77 23.51
C ILE A 307 -15.35 21.31 24.97
N GLY A 308 -15.26 20.00 25.16
CA GLY A 308 -14.92 19.37 26.45
C GLY A 308 -13.51 18.79 26.40
N VAL A 309 -12.73 18.97 27.46
CA VAL A 309 -11.31 18.60 27.49
C VAL A 309 -11.02 17.80 28.72
N CYS A 310 -10.32 16.68 28.59
CA CYS A 310 -9.72 15.98 29.73
C CYS A 310 -8.24 15.68 29.47
N PHE A 311 -7.42 15.84 30.50
CA PHE A 311 -5.97 15.71 30.41
C PHE A 311 -5.45 14.69 31.42
N TYR A 312 -4.76 13.67 30.92
CA TYR A 312 -4.01 12.73 31.74
C TYR A 312 -2.53 13.12 31.73
N ARG A 313 -1.94 13.24 32.93
CA ARG A 313 -0.56 13.71 33.14
C ARG A 313 0.50 12.60 33.18
N GLY A 314 0.12 11.35 32.92
CA GLY A 314 1.05 10.22 33.07
C GLY A 314 1.38 9.88 34.52
N GLU A 315 0.73 10.54 35.49
CA GLU A 315 0.89 10.32 36.92
C GLU A 315 -0.34 9.61 37.48
N GLY A 316 -0.13 8.70 38.43
CA GLY A 316 -1.20 7.93 39.06
C GLY A 316 -1.74 6.80 38.19
N GLU A 317 -2.92 6.29 38.56
CA GLU A 317 -3.58 5.19 37.85
C GLU A 317 -3.93 5.62 36.41
N GLN A 318 -3.53 4.80 35.43
CA GLN A 318 -3.87 5.02 34.03
C GLN A 318 -5.39 4.95 33.85
N PRO A 319 -6.06 6.00 33.34
CA PRO A 319 -7.49 5.93 33.07
C PRO A 319 -7.76 4.98 31.91
N SER A 320 -8.92 4.31 31.93
CA SER A 320 -9.41 3.61 30.74
C SER A 320 -9.81 4.61 29.66
N VAL A 321 -9.81 4.16 28.40
CA VAL A 321 -10.31 4.94 27.26
C VAL A 321 -11.72 5.45 27.53
N GLN A 322 -12.60 4.59 28.05
CA GLN A 322 -13.98 4.96 28.35
C GLN A 322 -14.06 6.05 29.41
N ASN A 323 -13.24 5.98 30.47
CA ASN A 323 -13.27 6.97 31.55
C ASN A 323 -12.78 8.35 31.07
N LEU A 324 -11.71 8.39 30.27
CA LEU A 324 -11.21 9.66 29.74
C LEU A 324 -12.19 10.27 28.73
N MET A 325 -12.80 9.45 27.87
CA MET A 325 -13.82 9.92 26.94
C MET A 325 -15.07 10.43 27.67
N LYS A 326 -15.53 9.72 28.70
CA LYS A 326 -16.67 10.12 29.52
C LYS A 326 -16.40 11.44 30.25
N CYS A 327 -15.20 11.61 30.79
CA CYS A 327 -14.76 12.87 31.36
C CYS A 327 -14.92 14.01 30.33
N ALA A 328 -14.40 13.85 29.11
CA ALA A 328 -14.49 14.91 28.10
C ALA A 328 -15.93 15.17 27.64
N ASP A 329 -16.78 14.15 27.61
CA ASP A 329 -18.21 14.26 27.32
C ASP A 329 -18.96 15.07 28.39
N GLU A 330 -18.71 14.80 29.68
CA GLU A 330 -19.28 15.57 30.79
C GLU A 330 -18.89 17.06 30.71
N LYS A 331 -17.64 17.34 30.35
CA LYS A 331 -17.14 18.71 30.12
C LYS A 331 -17.78 19.36 28.91
N LEU A 332 -17.98 18.61 27.83
CA LEU A 332 -18.67 19.09 26.64
C LEU A 332 -20.14 19.42 26.94
N TYR A 333 -20.81 18.59 27.74
CA TYR A 333 -22.16 18.85 28.21
C TYR A 333 -22.23 20.15 29.04
N GLU A 334 -21.29 20.35 29.96
CA GLU A 334 -21.17 21.59 30.73
C GLU A 334 -20.93 22.82 29.83
N ALA A 335 -20.08 22.71 28.80
CA ALA A 335 -19.86 23.77 27.82
C ALA A 335 -21.17 24.14 27.09
N LYS A 336 -21.96 23.15 26.67
CA LYS A 336 -23.26 23.34 26.03
C LYS A 336 -24.28 23.99 26.97
N ALA A 337 -24.35 23.51 28.22
CA ALA A 337 -25.28 24.01 29.24
C ALA A 337 -24.99 25.48 29.62
N ASN A 338 -23.72 25.86 29.66
CA ASN A 338 -23.32 27.20 30.06
C ASN A 338 -23.42 28.26 28.94
N GLY A 339 -23.96 27.90 27.77
CA GLY A 339 -24.22 28.85 26.68
C GLY A 339 -23.38 28.63 25.43
N ARG A 340 -22.79 27.44 25.25
CA ARG A 340 -22.09 27.02 24.02
C ARG A 340 -20.87 27.90 23.66
N ASN A 341 -20.27 27.63 22.50
CA ASN A 341 -19.15 28.37 21.95
C ASN A 341 -18.01 28.61 22.95
N ARG A 342 -17.61 27.55 23.65
CA ARG A 342 -16.63 27.62 24.75
C ARG A 342 -15.92 26.30 24.97
N ILE A 343 -14.87 26.38 25.76
CA ILE A 343 -14.11 25.23 26.23
C ILE A 343 -14.36 25.06 27.72
N THR A 344 -14.55 23.81 28.13
CA THR A 344 -14.64 23.41 29.54
C THR A 344 -13.63 22.28 29.81
N PHE A 345 -12.94 22.35 30.94
CA PHE A 345 -11.83 21.49 31.36
C PHE A 345 -12.19 20.64 32.57
#